data_AF-A0A0D7AX16-F1
#
_entry.id   AF-A0A0D7AX16-F1
#
_cell.length_a   1.000
_cell.length_b   1.000
_cell.length_c   1.000
_cell.angle_alpha   90.00
_cell.angle_beta   90.00
_cell.angle_gamma   90.00
#
_symmetry.space_group_name_H-M   'P 1'
#
loop_
_entity.id
_entity.type
_entity.pdbx_description
1 polymer ?
#
loop_
_entity_poly.entity_id
_entity_poly.type
_entity_poly.pdbx_seq_one_letter_code
_entity_poly.pdbx_strand_id
1 'polypeptide(L)'
;VRRAFRVKALSTHPDKLKPTASETEKRAAEDRFHQITLANDILSDPAKRRNYDNRLNAQPTWSQTVYDNQARRAKDREEWLQQQEAEHQARMETIRKNGGDLRTYIQRALSDAKQQTTALERMLSELETLPPEWRARKEAVEQVRPSLVP
;
A
#
# COMPACT_ATOMS: atom_id res chain seq x y z
N VAL A 1 -40.96 14.36 37.56
CA VAL A 1 -41.34 13.16 36.77
C VAL A 1 -42.80 12.77 36.98
N ARG A 2 -43.24 12.43 38.19
CA ARG A 2 -44.63 11.98 38.49
C ARG A 2 -45.74 12.90 37.96
N ARG A 3 -45.60 14.23 38.13
CA ARG A 3 -46.58 15.22 37.59
C ARG A 3 -46.67 15.18 36.07
N ALA A 4 -45.52 15.12 35.39
CA ALA A 4 -45.45 15.06 33.93
C ALA A 4 -45.99 13.73 33.38
N PHE A 5 -45.70 12.61 34.05
CA PHE A 5 -46.28 11.31 33.72
C PHE A 5 -47.80 11.34 33.82
N ARG A 6 -48.36 11.87 34.91
CA ARG A 6 -49.82 11.97 35.09
C ARG A 6 -50.49 12.77 33.97
N VAL A 7 -49.92 13.91 33.59
CA VAL A 7 -50.44 14.74 32.48
C VAL A 7 -50.36 13.99 31.15
N LYS A 8 -49.21 13.36 30.85
CA LYS A 8 -49.00 12.65 29.59
C LYS A 8 -49.85 11.39 29.48
N ALA A 9 -49.89 10.56 30.53
CA ALA A 9 -50.70 9.35 30.60
C ALA A 9 -52.20 9.66 30.39
N LEU A 10 -52.71 10.75 30.98
CA LEU A 10 -54.09 11.19 30.76
C LEU A 10 -54.34 11.71 29.35
N SER A 11 -53.32 12.19 28.63
CA SER A 11 -53.46 12.65 27.24
C SER A 11 -53.39 11.53 26.22
N THR A 12 -52.64 10.47 26.51
CA THR A 12 -52.39 9.34 25.59
C THR A 12 -53.16 8.07 25.96
N HIS A 13 -54.10 8.14 26.91
CA HIS A 13 -54.87 6.97 27.32
C HIS A 13 -55.79 6.49 26.17
N PRO A 14 -55.83 5.19 25.84
CA PRO A 14 -56.63 4.66 24.74
C PRO A 14 -58.14 4.92 24.91
N ASP A 15 -58.62 5.06 26.15
CA ASP A 15 -60.02 5.40 26.49
C ASP A 15 -60.45 6.82 26.07
N LYS A 16 -59.50 7.72 25.77
CA LYS A 16 -59.83 9.06 25.24
C LYS A 16 -60.06 9.09 23.74
N LEU A 17 -59.88 7.96 23.06
CA LEU A 17 -60.17 7.86 21.64
C LEU A 17 -61.69 7.79 21.43
N LYS A 18 -62.16 8.44 20.36
CA LYS A 18 -63.58 8.37 19.99
C LYS A 18 -63.96 6.89 19.73
N PRO A 19 -65.20 6.47 20.02
CA PRO A 19 -65.67 5.11 19.70
C PRO A 19 -65.52 4.74 18.22
N THR A 20 -65.47 5.74 17.33
CA THR A 20 -65.28 5.62 15.88
C THR A 20 -63.82 5.60 15.44
N ALA A 21 -62.85 5.64 16.37
CA ALA A 21 -61.43 5.65 16.04
C ALA A 21 -61.01 4.36 15.34
N SER A 22 -60.16 4.49 14.32
CA SER A 22 -59.62 3.37 13.58
C SER A 22 -58.76 2.49 14.50
N GLU A 23 -58.69 1.20 14.20
CA GLU A 23 -57.82 0.25 14.92
C GLU A 23 -56.35 0.68 14.90
N THR A 24 -55.93 1.36 13.83
CA THR A 24 -54.59 1.95 13.71
C THR A 24 -54.33 3.08 14.72
N GLU A 25 -55.34 3.91 14.99
CA GLU A 25 -55.25 5.00 15.96
C GLU A 25 -55.24 4.50 17.40
N LYS A 26 -56.00 3.43 17.67
CA LYS A 26 -56.00 2.72 18.96
C LYS A 26 -54.62 2.14 19.26
N ARG A 27 -54.05 1.41 18.29
CA ARG A 27 -52.70 0.84 18.42
C ARG A 27 -51.63 1.92 18.61
N ALA A 28 -51.70 3.02 17.87
CA ALA A 28 -50.75 4.12 18.03
C ALA A 28 -50.85 4.81 19.42
N ALA A 29 -52.06 4.90 19.99
CA ALA A 29 -52.25 5.43 21.34
C ALA A 29 -51.72 4.47 22.41
N GLU A 30 -51.95 3.16 22.25
CA GLU A 30 -51.40 2.10 23.11
C GLU A 30 -49.88 2.12 23.10
N ASP A 31 -49.25 2.20 21.92
CA ASP A 31 -47.79 2.27 21.78
C ASP A 31 -47.22 3.51 22.50
N ARG A 32 -47.87 4.67 22.35
CA ARG A 32 -47.47 5.92 23.03
C ARG A 32 -47.63 5.80 24.54
N PHE A 33 -48.74 5.21 25.02
CA PHE A 33 -48.98 5.00 26.44
C PHE A 33 -47.96 4.03 27.04
N HIS A 34 -47.61 2.98 26.31
CA HIS A 34 -46.57 2.03 26.70
C HIS A 34 -45.21 2.72 26.85
N GLN A 35 -44.80 3.53 25.86
CA GLN A 35 -43.55 4.31 25.93
C GLN A 35 -43.50 5.26 27.14
N ILE A 36 -44.60 5.95 27.44
CA ILE A 36 -44.69 6.86 28.59
C ILE A 36 -44.58 6.09 29.91
N THR A 37 -45.18 4.90 29.98
CA THR A 37 -45.11 4.02 31.15
C THR A 37 -43.70 3.50 31.39
N LEU A 38 -43.03 3.01 30.34
CA LEU A 38 -41.62 2.60 30.40
C LEU A 38 -40.70 3.75 30.81
N ALA A 39 -40.89 4.93 30.24
CA ALA A 39 -40.13 6.11 30.61
C ALA A 39 -40.33 6.47 32.08
N ASN A 40 -41.55 6.35 32.60
CA ASN A 40 -41.80 6.60 34.02
C ASN A 40 -41.17 5.53 34.92
N ASP A 41 -41.17 4.24 34.55
CA ASP A 41 -40.50 3.20 35.34
C ASP A 41 -38.99 3.45 35.44
N ILE A 42 -38.35 3.81 34.32
CA ILE A 42 -36.91 4.12 34.27
C ILE A 42 -36.59 5.40 35.05
N LEU A 43 -37.40 6.46 34.90
CA LEU A 43 -37.14 7.77 35.51
C LEU A 43 -37.60 7.88 36.96
N SER A 44 -38.45 6.96 37.44
CA SER A 44 -38.93 6.96 38.83
C SER A 44 -37.93 6.36 39.80
N ASP A 45 -37.12 5.39 39.35
CA ASP A 45 -36.07 4.77 40.16
C ASP A 45 -34.70 5.43 39.86
N PRO A 46 -34.05 6.04 40.86
CA PRO A 46 -32.72 6.64 40.70
C PRO A 46 -31.66 5.68 40.14
N ALA A 47 -31.72 4.39 40.49
CA ALA A 47 -30.76 3.39 40.01
C ALA A 47 -30.97 3.09 38.52
N LYS A 48 -32.22 2.89 38.10
CA LYS A 48 -32.58 2.69 36.68
C LYS A 48 -32.24 3.93 35.85
N ARG A 49 -32.53 5.12 36.37
CA ARG A 49 -32.18 6.39 35.71
C ARG A 49 -30.68 6.50 35.50
N ARG A 50 -29.87 6.27 36.54
CA ARG A 50 -28.41 6.33 36.43
C ARG A 50 -27.88 5.33 35.40
N ASN A 51 -28.41 4.12 35.37
CA ASN A 51 -28.02 3.11 34.38
C ASN A 51 -28.38 3.54 32.95
N TYR A 52 -29.56 4.16 32.77
CA TYR A 52 -29.98 4.70 31.48
C TYR A 52 -29.10 5.86 31.02
N ASP A 53 -28.85 6.82 31.91
CA ASP A 53 -28.00 7.98 31.64
C ASP A 53 -26.55 7.55 31.34
N ASN A 54 -26.02 6.57 32.09
CA ASN A 54 -24.70 5.99 31.82
C ASN A 54 -24.64 5.30 30.46
N ARG A 55 -25.66 4.55 30.06
CA ARG A 55 -25.71 3.92 28.73
C ARG A 55 -25.75 4.98 27.64
N LEU A 56 -26.51 6.05 27.83
CA LEU A 56 -26.60 7.15 26.86
C LEU A 56 -25.24 7.85 26.67
N ASN A 57 -24.50 8.07 27.77
CA ASN A 57 -23.17 8.70 27.74
C ASN A 57 -22.05 7.74 27.31
N ALA A 58 -22.22 6.44 27.58
CA ALA A 58 -21.24 5.41 27.24
C ALA A 58 -21.41 4.86 25.83
N GLN A 59 -22.50 5.18 25.11
CA GLN A 59 -22.52 5.03 23.66
C GLN A 59 -21.45 5.97 23.13
N PRO A 60 -20.30 5.47 22.67
CA PRO A 60 -19.39 6.31 21.93
C PRO A 60 -20.23 6.82 20.76
N THR A 61 -20.13 8.10 20.41
CA THR A 61 -20.69 8.54 19.14
C THR A 61 -20.00 7.69 18.09
N TRP A 62 -20.65 6.62 17.61
CA TRP A 62 -20.06 5.60 16.73
C TRP A 62 -19.52 6.25 15.45
N SER A 63 -19.93 7.48 15.15
CA SER A 63 -19.31 8.33 14.13
C SER A 63 -17.85 8.69 14.47
N GLN A 64 -17.57 9.25 15.65
CA GLN A 64 -16.27 9.85 15.95
C GLN A 64 -15.14 8.81 15.97
N THR A 65 -15.36 7.67 16.62
CA THR A 65 -14.36 6.59 16.68
C THR A 65 -14.12 5.93 15.32
N VAL A 66 -15.12 5.84 14.45
CA VAL A 66 -14.95 5.27 13.10
C VAL A 66 -14.18 6.22 12.19
N TYR A 67 -14.47 7.53 12.23
CA TYR A 67 -13.74 8.53 11.45
C TYR A 67 -12.28 8.66 11.88
N ASP A 68 -12.01 8.71 13.20
CA ASP A 68 -10.64 8.82 13.73
C ASP A 68 -9.80 7.59 13.35
N ASN A 69 -10.39 6.39 13.37
CA ASN A 69 -9.71 5.17 12.96
C ASN A 69 -9.48 5.11 11.43
N GLN A 70 -10.39 5.64 10.62
CA GLN A 70 -10.21 5.68 9.16
C GLN A 70 -9.09 6.64 8.75
N ALA A 71 -9.03 7.82 9.37
CA ALA A 71 -7.98 8.81 9.10
C ALA A 71 -6.59 8.28 9.46
N ARG A 72 -6.45 7.60 10.61
CA ARG A 72 -5.19 6.94 11.00
C ARG A 72 -4.76 5.89 9.99
N ARG A 73 -5.67 4.99 9.61
CA ARG A 73 -5.39 3.95 8.61
C ARG A 73 -5.08 4.52 7.22
N ALA A 74 -5.61 5.70 6.86
CA ALA A 74 -5.29 6.35 5.60
C ALA A 74 -3.83 6.84 5.60
N LYS A 75 -3.39 7.48 6.68
CA LYS A 75 -2.00 7.89 6.85
C LYS A 75 -1.04 6.70 6.83
N ASP A 76 -1.35 5.64 7.58
CA ASP A 76 -0.52 4.43 7.59
C ASP A 76 -0.38 3.81 6.18
N ARG A 77 -1.43 3.87 5.35
CA ARG A 77 -1.39 3.41 3.95
C ARG A 77 -0.55 4.32 3.06
N GLU A 78 -0.67 5.63 3.22
CA GLU A 78 0.12 6.61 2.46
C GLU A 78 1.61 6.46 2.78
N GLU A 79 1.96 6.33 4.06
CA GLU A 79 3.33 6.09 4.52
C GLU A 79 3.89 4.77 3.94
N TRP A 80 3.09 3.71 3.95
CA TRP A 80 3.48 2.43 3.35
C TRP A 80 3.75 2.54 1.84
N LEU A 81 2.89 3.26 1.11
CA LEU A 81 3.09 3.49 -0.32
C LEU A 81 4.35 4.31 -0.60
N GLN A 82 4.60 5.36 0.18
CA GLN A 82 5.82 6.16 0.05
C GLN A 82 7.08 5.33 0.31
N GLN A 83 7.04 4.46 1.32
CA GLN A 83 8.15 3.56 1.61
C GLN A 83 8.39 2.59 0.46
N GLN A 84 7.34 1.97 -0.08
CA GLN A 84 7.44 1.06 -1.22
C GLN A 84 7.96 1.78 -2.47
N GLU A 85 7.53 3.00 -2.72
CA GLU A 85 7.99 3.78 -3.85
C GLU A 85 9.47 4.17 -3.70
N ALA A 86 9.90 4.58 -2.51
CA ALA A 86 11.30 4.85 -2.22
C ALA A 86 12.19 3.61 -2.40
N GLU A 87 11.74 2.45 -1.91
CA GLU A 87 12.43 1.16 -2.11
C GLU A 87 12.50 0.78 -3.59
N HIS A 88 11.39 0.96 -4.32
CA HIS A 88 11.34 0.72 -5.76
C HIS A 88 12.30 1.64 -6.53
N GLN A 89 12.30 2.94 -6.21
CA GLN A 89 13.19 3.91 -6.82
C GLN A 89 14.66 3.57 -6.55
N ALA A 90 15.02 3.26 -5.29
CA ALA A 90 16.37 2.84 -4.95
C ALA A 90 16.81 1.58 -5.73
N ARG A 91 15.91 0.58 -5.85
CA ARG A 91 16.18 -0.61 -6.68
C ARG A 91 16.40 -0.21 -8.15
N MET A 92 15.58 0.66 -8.72
CA MET A 92 15.73 1.08 -10.11
C MET A 92 17.02 1.88 -10.34
N GLU A 93 17.43 2.71 -9.38
CA GLU A 93 18.70 3.44 -9.45
C GLU A 93 19.91 2.51 -9.46
N THR A 94 19.91 1.46 -8.62
CA THR A 94 21.00 0.48 -8.62
C THR A 94 21.08 -0.27 -9.95
N ILE A 95 19.94 -0.70 -10.51
CA ILE A 95 19.88 -1.35 -11.83
C ILE A 95 20.43 -0.40 -12.91
N ARG A 96 20.03 0.88 -12.88
CA ARG A 96 20.48 1.89 -13.84
C ARG A 96 21.99 2.13 -13.77
N LYS A 97 22.55 2.26 -12.56
CA LYS A 97 24.00 2.44 -12.35
C LYS A 97 24.77 1.22 -12.86
N ASN A 98 24.38 0.01 -12.43
CA ASN A 98 25.04 -1.23 -12.85
C ASN A 98 24.97 -1.43 -14.37
N GLY A 99 23.84 -1.09 -15.00
CA GLY A 99 23.71 -1.12 -16.46
C GLY A 99 24.59 -0.09 -17.18
N GLY A 100 24.72 1.11 -16.62
CA GLY A 100 25.63 2.14 -17.11
C GLY A 100 27.10 1.73 -17.02
N ASP A 101 27.50 1.13 -15.89
CA ASP A 101 28.85 0.63 -15.65
C ASP A 101 29.19 -0.50 -16.63
N LEU A 102 28.27 -1.46 -16.82
CA LEU A 102 28.45 -2.55 -17.78
C LEU A 102 28.58 -2.03 -19.22
N ARG A 103 27.75 -1.07 -19.62
CA ARG A 103 27.81 -0.45 -20.95
C ARG A 103 29.15 0.25 -21.17
N THR A 104 29.63 0.98 -20.17
CA THR A 104 30.89 1.73 -20.23
C THR A 104 32.08 0.78 -20.30
N TYR A 105 32.07 -0.29 -19.51
CA TYR A 105 33.07 -1.36 -19.56
C TYR A 105 33.14 -2.02 -20.94
N ILE A 106 32.00 -2.41 -21.52
CA ILE A 106 31.93 -3.03 -22.85
C ILE A 106 32.49 -2.09 -23.92
N GLN A 107 32.13 -0.79 -23.90
CA GLN A 107 32.65 0.18 -24.85
C GLN A 107 34.17 0.32 -24.77
N ARG A 108 34.74 0.34 -23.55
CA ARG A 108 36.18 0.42 -23.35
C ARG A 108 36.89 -0.84 -23.85
N ALA A 109 36.41 -2.02 -23.47
CA ALA A 109 36.97 -3.29 -23.91
C ALA A 109 36.96 -3.44 -25.45
N LEU A 110 35.88 -3.02 -26.10
CA LEU A 110 35.80 -3.00 -27.57
C LEU A 110 36.78 -2.01 -28.20
N SER A 111 36.97 -0.84 -27.60
CA SER A 111 37.94 0.16 -28.07
C SER A 111 39.37 -0.36 -27.94
N ASP A 112 39.71 -0.94 -26.79
CA ASP A 112 41.04 -1.48 -26.52
C ASP A 112 41.35 -2.65 -27.46
N ALA A 113 40.39 -3.56 -27.68
CA ALA A 113 40.54 -4.65 -28.64
C ALA A 113 40.79 -4.14 -30.07
N LYS A 114 40.05 -3.10 -30.49
CA LYS A 114 40.24 -2.47 -31.80
C LYS A 114 41.63 -1.82 -31.93
N GLN A 115 42.12 -1.18 -30.87
CA GLN A 115 43.47 -0.60 -30.88
C GLN A 115 44.55 -1.69 -30.99
N GLN A 116 44.38 -2.81 -30.27
CA GLN A 116 45.30 -3.95 -30.35
C GLN A 116 45.32 -4.55 -31.76
N THR A 117 44.16 -4.77 -32.38
CA THR A 117 44.12 -5.32 -33.75
C THR A 117 44.78 -4.38 -34.74
N THR A 118 44.52 -3.08 -34.67
CA THR A 118 45.16 -2.10 -35.56
C THR A 118 46.67 -2.01 -35.33
N ALA A 119 47.13 -2.12 -34.08
CA ALA A 119 48.57 -2.17 -33.78
C ALA A 119 49.22 -3.43 -34.36
N LEU A 120 48.57 -4.59 -34.25
CA LEU A 120 49.06 -5.84 -34.84
C LEU A 120 49.08 -5.79 -36.37
N GLU A 121 48.02 -5.29 -37.00
CA GLU A 121 47.95 -5.11 -38.45
C GLU A 121 49.09 -4.20 -38.95
N ARG A 122 49.39 -3.13 -38.21
CA ARG A 122 50.51 -2.25 -38.50
C ARG A 122 51.86 -2.95 -38.33
N MET A 123 52.05 -3.73 -37.27
CA MET A 123 53.28 -4.51 -37.09
C MET A 123 53.45 -5.56 -38.19
N LEU A 124 52.37 -6.22 -38.61
CA LEU A 124 52.37 -7.20 -39.68
C LEU A 124 52.72 -6.56 -41.02
N SER A 125 52.14 -5.40 -41.35
CA SER A 125 52.48 -4.69 -42.59
C SER A 125 53.93 -4.21 -42.60
N GLU A 126 54.48 -3.76 -41.47
CA GLU A 126 55.90 -3.44 -41.32
C GLU A 126 56.80 -4.68 -41.55
N LEU A 127 56.43 -5.85 -41.02
CA LEU A 127 57.15 -7.10 -41.25
C LEU A 127 57.13 -7.54 -42.72
N GLU A 128 56.05 -7.29 -43.45
CA GLU A 128 55.94 -7.61 -44.88
C GLU A 128 56.87 -6.76 -45.76
N THR A 129 57.26 -5.57 -45.30
CA THR A 129 58.21 -4.70 -46.02
C THR A 129 59.68 -5.04 -45.79
N LEU A 130 59.99 -5.93 -44.84
CA LEU A 130 61.35 -6.41 -44.58
C LEU A 130 61.83 -7.41 -45.66
N PRO A 131 63.15 -7.50 -45.94
CA PRO A 131 63.69 -8.34 -47.01
C PRO A 131 63.30 -9.82 -46.86
N PRO A 132 63.05 -10.53 -47.98
CA PRO A 132 62.36 -11.82 -48.04
C PRO A 132 63.05 -12.98 -47.29
N GLU A 133 64.29 -12.80 -46.82
CA GLU A 133 65.02 -13.81 -46.04
C GLU A 133 64.28 -14.23 -44.76
N TRP A 134 63.50 -13.34 -44.15
CA TRP A 134 62.79 -13.68 -42.91
C TRP A 134 61.68 -14.71 -43.13
N ARG A 135 61.00 -14.66 -44.29
CA ARG A 135 59.97 -15.64 -44.69
C ARG A 135 60.60 -17.01 -44.91
N ALA A 136 61.73 -17.05 -45.62
CA ALA A 136 62.50 -18.27 -45.84
C ALA A 136 63.02 -18.88 -44.52
N ARG A 137 63.48 -18.05 -43.57
CA ARG A 137 63.89 -18.51 -42.23
C ARG A 137 62.73 -19.06 -41.41
N LYS A 138 61.54 -18.45 -41.50
CA LYS A 138 60.33 -18.93 -40.81
C LYS A 138 59.91 -20.31 -41.34
N GLU A 139 59.87 -20.46 -42.66
CA GLU A 139 59.52 -21.71 -43.33
C GLU A 139 60.54 -22.82 -43.00
N ALA A 140 61.83 -22.50 -42.94
CA ALA A 140 62.88 -23.43 -42.51
C ALA A 140 62.71 -23.89 -41.05
N VAL A 141 62.35 -22.99 -40.12
CA VAL A 141 62.10 -23.36 -38.70
C VAL A 141 60.84 -24.21 -38.54
N GLU A 142 59.80 -23.93 -39.33
CA GLU A 142 58.53 -24.67 -39.30
C GLU A 142 58.68 -26.08 -39.87
N GLN A 143 59.54 -26.28 -40.86
CA GLN A 143 59.92 -27.60 -41.40
C GLN A 143 60.85 -28.40 -40.45
N VAL A 144 61.59 -27.73 -39.56
CA VAL A 144 62.45 -28.39 -38.56
C VAL A 144 61.67 -28.76 -37.27
N ARG A 145 60.58 -28.05 -36.95
CA ARG A 145 59.76 -28.33 -35.76
C ARG A 145 59.06 -29.71 -35.68
N PRO A 146 58.63 -30.38 -36.76
CA PRO A 146 58.01 -31.71 -36.64
C PRO A 146 58.97 -32.84 -36.25
N SER A 147 60.28 -32.63 -36.19
CA SER A 147 61.27 -33.67 -35.85
C SER A 147 61.82 -33.62 -34.41
N LEU A 148 61.33 -32.70 -33.57
CA LEU A 148 61.83 -32.47 -32.19
C LEU A 148 60.74 -32.55 -31.11
N VAL A 149 59.70 -33.36 -31.32
CA VAL A 149 58.79 -33.77 -30.25
C VAL A 149 58.97 -35.29 -30.02
N PRO A 150 59.65 -35.71 -28.94
CA PRO A 150 59.74 -37.13 -28.56
C PRO A 150 58.40 -37.71 -28.10
#